data_AF-A0A956IQP2-F1
#
_entry.id   AF-A0A956IQP2-F1
#
_cell.length_a   1.000
_cell.length_b   1.000
_cell.length_c   1.000
_cell.angle_alpha   90.00
_cell.angle_beta   90.00
_cell.angle_gamma   90.00
#
_symmetry.space_group_name_H-M   'P 1'
#
loop_
_entity.id
_entity.type
_entity.pdbx_description
1 polymer ?
#
loop_
_entity_poly.entity_id
_entity_poly.type
_entity_poly.pdbx_seq_one_letter_code
_entity_poly.pdbx_strand_id
1 'polypeptide(L)'
;MSHRTSFFAASFVAASLVAASLVAVGLLATACASSPAETPTPSTALGWRPGPGFSCNDSTLFEKCPEVVQRGDEWFLRWTYGSDAFYYTPNYEPRDGRLVFSLRATTSTGNPSGKSTALEIEDEQAIRALRQGGAVWWEPDGSYVPLRVVPE
;
A
#
# COMPACT_ATOMS: atom_id res chain seq x y z
N MET A 1 -23.08 -35.98 39.96
CA MET A 1 -22.08 -36.95 40.45
C MET A 1 -21.28 -37.37 39.22
N SER A 2 -20.02 -37.02 38.99
CA SER A 2 -18.87 -37.07 39.90
C SER A 2 -17.78 -36.11 39.38
N HIS A 3 -17.25 -35.28 40.28
CA HIS A 3 -16.05 -34.46 40.08
C HIS A 3 -14.79 -35.32 40.19
N ARG A 4 -13.75 -35.01 39.39
CA ARG A 4 -12.32 -35.38 39.56
C ARG A 4 -11.56 -34.93 38.30
N THR A 5 -10.36 -34.36 38.27
CA THR A 5 -9.29 -34.20 39.27
C THR A 5 -8.35 -33.10 38.80
N SER A 6 -7.87 -32.28 39.72
CA SER A 6 -6.82 -31.27 39.55
C SER A 6 -5.44 -31.89 39.27
N PHE A 7 -4.59 -31.19 38.50
CA PHE A 7 -3.13 -31.35 38.58
C PHE A 7 -2.47 -29.98 38.68
N PHE A 8 -1.81 -29.76 39.82
CA PHE A 8 -0.93 -28.64 40.15
C PHE A 8 0.41 -29.26 40.56
N ALA A 9 1.50 -28.87 39.88
CA ALA A 9 2.91 -29.07 40.27
C ALA A 9 3.78 -28.59 39.10
N ALA A 10 4.93 -27.94 39.23
CA ALA A 10 5.69 -27.48 40.37
C ALA A 10 6.65 -26.37 39.88
N SER A 11 6.98 -25.43 40.76
CA SER A 11 8.08 -24.49 40.62
C SER A 11 9.43 -25.21 40.64
N PHE A 12 10.42 -24.72 39.89
CA PHE A 12 11.82 -24.79 40.30
C PHE A 12 12.58 -23.52 39.87
N VAL A 13 13.36 -23.02 40.82
CA VAL A 13 14.18 -21.81 40.84
C VAL A 13 15.62 -22.18 40.49
N ALA A 14 16.30 -21.34 39.70
CA ALA A 14 17.76 -21.13 39.74
C ALA A 14 18.06 -19.84 38.93
N ALA A 15 18.30 -18.67 39.54
CA ALA A 15 19.51 -18.25 40.26
C ALA A 15 20.74 -18.02 39.35
N SER A 16 20.89 -16.74 38.97
CA SER A 16 22.10 -15.91 38.90
C SER A 16 23.44 -16.49 38.45
N LEU A 17 24.08 -15.81 37.50
CA LEU A 17 25.45 -15.35 37.71
C LEU A 17 25.78 -14.06 36.94
N VAL A 18 26.34 -13.13 37.70
CA VAL A 18 26.87 -11.81 37.33
C VAL A 18 28.26 -11.98 36.73
N ALA A 19 28.57 -11.24 35.66
CA ALA A 19 29.95 -10.85 35.35
C ALA A 19 29.97 -9.40 34.87
N ALA A 20 30.66 -8.58 35.64
CA ALA A 20 30.82 -7.15 35.48
C ALA A 20 32.10 -6.80 34.70
N SER A 21 32.08 -5.60 34.13
CA SER A 21 33.21 -4.68 33.87
C SER A 21 34.28 -5.11 32.86
N LEU A 22 34.53 -4.27 31.83
CA LEU A 22 35.49 -3.17 31.95
C LEU A 22 35.47 -2.21 30.74
N VAL A 23 35.82 -0.97 31.04
CA VAL A 23 35.93 0.24 30.22
C VAL A 23 37.09 0.17 29.21
N ALA A 24 36.92 0.73 28.00
CA ALA A 24 38.02 1.31 27.24
C ALA A 24 37.58 2.56 26.48
N VAL A 25 38.16 3.68 26.90
CA VAL A 25 38.16 5.02 26.28
C VAL A 25 38.97 4.96 24.97
N GLY A 26 38.51 5.66 23.93
CA GLY A 26 39.26 5.78 22.67
C GLY A 26 38.66 6.80 21.71
N LEU A 27 38.95 8.08 21.97
CA LEU A 27 38.75 9.20 21.05
C LEU A 27 39.69 9.03 19.83
N LEU A 28 39.18 9.11 18.61
CA LEU A 28 39.93 9.56 17.43
C LEU A 28 38.96 9.92 16.30
N ALA A 29 38.73 11.23 16.16
CA ALA A 29 38.19 11.81 14.95
C ALA A 29 39.24 11.67 13.83
N THR A 30 38.88 11.01 12.74
CA THR A 30 39.60 11.15 11.47
C THR A 30 38.55 11.36 10.40
N ALA A 31 38.44 12.61 9.99
CA ALA A 31 37.73 13.00 8.78
C ALA A 31 38.49 12.43 7.59
N CYS A 32 37.92 11.41 6.94
CA CYS A 32 38.30 11.06 5.58
C CYS A 32 37.29 11.70 4.63
N ALA A 33 37.82 12.61 3.81
CA ALA A 33 37.15 13.38 2.79
C ALA A 33 36.16 12.56 1.97
N SER A 34 34.91 13.02 1.96
CA SER A 34 33.88 12.65 1.01
C SER A 34 34.28 13.10 -0.40
N SER A 35 34.54 12.15 -1.31
CA SER A 35 34.47 12.42 -2.74
C SER A 35 33.06 12.91 -3.07
N PRO A 36 32.88 13.91 -3.95
CA PRO A 36 31.56 14.19 -4.51
C PRO A 36 31.21 13.01 -5.41
N ALA A 37 30.47 12.05 -4.87
CA ALA A 37 29.70 11.15 -5.70
C ALA A 37 28.75 12.04 -6.50
N GLU A 38 28.88 12.04 -7.82
CA GLU A 38 27.85 12.57 -8.70
C GLU A 38 26.53 11.94 -8.27
N THR A 39 25.68 12.75 -7.64
CA THR A 39 24.32 12.34 -7.27
C THR A 39 23.66 11.91 -8.58
N PRO A 40 23.28 10.63 -8.76
CA PRO A 40 22.32 10.32 -9.80
C PRO A 40 21.12 11.22 -9.50
N THR A 41 20.70 12.01 -10.48
CA THR A 41 19.45 12.76 -10.44
C THR A 41 18.40 11.84 -9.83
N PRO A 42 17.76 12.17 -8.70
CA PRO A 42 16.74 11.30 -8.15
C PRO A 42 15.69 11.18 -9.25
N SER A 43 15.51 9.97 -9.80
CA SER A 43 14.29 9.65 -10.53
C SER A 43 13.18 9.87 -9.53
N THR A 44 12.50 11.01 -9.62
CA THR A 44 11.48 11.43 -8.67
C THR A 44 10.33 10.43 -8.78
N ALA A 45 10.31 9.39 -7.97
CA ALA A 45 9.07 8.72 -7.64
C ALA A 45 8.40 9.58 -6.54
N LEU A 46 7.09 9.80 -6.60
CA LEU A 46 6.37 10.46 -5.48
C LEU A 46 6.44 9.63 -4.17
N GLY A 47 7.03 8.43 -4.22
CA GLY A 47 7.36 7.59 -3.09
C GLY A 47 6.44 6.39 -2.94
N TRP A 48 6.84 5.47 -2.08
CA TRP A 48 5.99 4.40 -1.55
C TRP A 48 5.35 4.91 -0.25
N ARG A 49 4.03 4.75 -0.11
CA ARG A 49 3.31 5.15 1.11
C ARG A 49 2.77 3.90 1.83
N PRO A 50 3.07 3.72 3.12
CA PRO A 50 2.38 2.71 3.93
C PRO A 50 0.90 3.09 4.08
N GLY A 51 -0.01 2.15 3.81
CA GLY A 51 -1.46 2.36 3.88
C GLY A 51 -2.15 2.56 2.52
N PRO A 52 -3.28 3.28 2.47
CA PRO A 52 -4.09 3.49 1.26
C PRO A 52 -3.37 4.22 0.12
N GLY A 53 -2.38 5.04 0.48
CA GLY A 53 -1.50 5.73 -0.46
C GLY A 53 -2.03 7.10 -0.92
N PHE A 54 -2.52 7.21 -2.15
CA PHE A 54 -2.95 8.47 -2.77
C PHE A 54 -4.47 8.57 -2.91
N SER A 55 -4.99 9.79 -2.85
CA SER A 55 -6.42 10.08 -2.97
C SER A 55 -6.92 9.90 -4.40
N CYS A 56 -8.16 9.46 -4.58
CA CYS A 56 -8.77 9.39 -5.90
C CYS A 56 -9.11 10.78 -6.46
N ASN A 57 -9.22 11.78 -5.58
CA ASN A 57 -9.49 13.17 -5.93
C ASN A 57 -8.22 14.00 -6.13
N ASP A 58 -7.04 13.37 -6.08
CA ASP A 58 -5.77 14.04 -6.36
C ASP A 58 -5.69 14.37 -7.84
N SER A 59 -5.94 15.63 -8.19
CA SER A 59 -5.99 16.10 -9.58
C SER A 59 -4.63 16.11 -10.28
N THR A 60 -3.53 16.00 -9.53
CA THR A 60 -2.21 15.85 -10.15
C THR A 60 -2.05 14.43 -10.68
N LEU A 61 -2.56 13.44 -9.95
CA LEU A 61 -2.51 12.04 -10.36
C LEU A 61 -3.63 11.68 -11.31
N PHE A 62 -4.88 12.04 -11.01
CA PHE A 62 -6.06 11.64 -11.77
C PHE A 62 -6.80 12.87 -12.31
N GLU A 63 -7.14 12.90 -13.60
CA GLU A 63 -7.98 13.98 -14.15
C GLU A 63 -9.35 14.05 -13.44
N LYS A 64 -9.87 12.87 -13.06
CA LYS A 64 -11.06 12.67 -12.23
C LYS A 64 -10.92 11.36 -11.46
N CYS A 65 -11.68 11.22 -10.38
CA CYS A 65 -11.69 9.97 -9.61
C CYS A 65 -11.95 8.76 -10.53
N PRO A 66 -11.17 7.66 -10.40
CA PRO A 66 -11.33 6.47 -11.22
C PRO A 66 -12.74 5.87 -11.17
N GLU A 67 -13.10 5.14 -12.21
CA GLU A 67 -14.44 4.57 -12.37
C GLU A 67 -14.32 3.09 -12.69
N VAL A 68 -15.27 2.29 -12.20
CA VAL A 68 -15.39 0.90 -12.62
C VAL A 68 -16.26 0.85 -13.86
N VAL A 69 -15.77 0.17 -14.89
CA VAL A 69 -16.43 0.02 -16.18
C VAL A 69 -16.81 -1.43 -16.36
N GLN A 70 -18.06 -1.69 -16.73
CA GLN A 70 -18.53 -3.01 -17.13
C GLN A 70 -18.62 -3.07 -18.65
N ARG A 71 -17.92 -4.02 -19.28
CA ARG A 71 -17.98 -4.30 -20.72
C ARG A 71 -18.45 -5.73 -20.91
N GLY A 72 -19.74 -5.92 -21.17
CA GLY A 72 -20.35 -7.24 -21.15
C GLY A 72 -20.19 -7.92 -19.78
N ASP A 73 -19.47 -9.04 -19.74
CA ASP A 73 -19.20 -9.79 -18.51
C ASP A 73 -17.88 -9.39 -17.82
N GLU A 74 -17.06 -8.57 -18.49
CA GLU A 74 -15.74 -8.13 -18.02
C GLU A 74 -15.85 -6.82 -17.22
N TRP A 75 -14.90 -6.64 -16.30
CA TRP A 75 -14.86 -5.51 -15.39
C TRP A 75 -13.49 -4.86 -15.40
N PHE A 76 -13.47 -3.53 -15.44
CA PHE A 76 -12.23 -2.76 -15.51
C PHE A 76 -12.26 -1.61 -14.52
N LEU A 77 -11.14 -1.30 -13.88
CA LEU A 77 -10.92 0.02 -13.31
C LEU A 77 -10.35 0.93 -14.40
N ARG A 78 -11.04 2.01 -14.74
CA ARG A 78 -10.58 3.03 -15.69
C ARG A 78 -10.17 4.31 -14.98
N TRP A 79 -9.07 4.89 -15.42
CA TRP A 79 -8.64 6.22 -15.00
C TRP A 79 -8.02 7.00 -16.16
N THR A 80 -7.93 8.31 -15.97
CA THR A 80 -7.18 9.20 -16.86
C THR A 80 -6.10 9.88 -16.03
N TYR A 81 -4.86 9.83 -16.51
CA TYR A 81 -3.73 10.49 -15.85
C TYR A 81 -3.97 12.01 -15.79
N GLY A 82 -3.73 12.58 -14.62
CA GLY A 82 -3.81 14.01 -14.34
C GLY A 82 -2.62 14.77 -14.92
N SER A 83 -2.26 15.88 -14.29
CA SER A 83 -1.21 16.78 -14.78
C SER A 83 0.22 16.30 -14.50
N ASP A 84 0.42 15.34 -13.58
CA ASP A 84 1.76 14.84 -13.26
C ASP A 84 2.32 13.88 -14.32
N ALA A 85 3.64 13.91 -14.47
CA ALA A 85 4.38 13.07 -15.41
C ALA A 85 4.74 11.68 -14.85
N PHE A 86 3.93 11.13 -13.94
CA PHE A 86 4.17 9.83 -13.30
C PHE A 86 3.29 8.74 -13.87
N TYR A 87 3.91 7.59 -14.15
CA TYR A 87 3.17 6.37 -14.44
C TYR A 87 2.82 5.66 -13.15
N TYR A 88 1.66 5.04 -13.12
CA TYR A 88 1.23 4.24 -11.99
C TYR A 88 0.13 3.26 -12.38
N THR A 89 -0.02 2.22 -11.58
CA THR A 89 -1.10 1.25 -11.70
C THR A 89 -1.73 1.08 -10.32
N PRO A 90 -3.02 1.45 -10.14
CA PRO A 90 -3.74 1.14 -8.91
C PRO A 90 -3.77 -0.37 -8.66
N ASN A 91 -3.86 -0.76 -7.39
CA ASN A 91 -4.08 -2.13 -6.98
C ASN A 91 -5.52 -2.30 -6.48
N TYR A 92 -5.99 -3.54 -6.47
CA TYR A 92 -7.26 -3.91 -5.87
C TYR A 92 -7.17 -5.16 -5.02
N GLU A 93 -8.06 -5.27 -4.03
CA GLU A 93 -8.25 -6.48 -3.24
C GLU A 93 -9.71 -6.60 -2.76
N PRO A 94 -10.29 -7.81 -2.73
CA PRO A 94 -11.57 -8.04 -2.08
C PRO A 94 -11.41 -7.94 -0.55
N ARG A 95 -12.24 -7.12 0.10
CA ARG A 95 -12.24 -6.94 1.56
C ARG A 95 -13.65 -6.66 2.04
N ASP A 96 -14.09 -7.36 3.09
CA ASP A 96 -15.41 -7.18 3.71
C ASP A 96 -16.59 -7.23 2.72
N GLY A 97 -16.51 -8.09 1.69
CA GLY A 97 -17.58 -8.25 0.70
C GLY A 97 -17.69 -7.15 -0.35
N ARG A 98 -16.70 -6.25 -0.45
CA ARG A 98 -16.58 -5.18 -1.46
C ARG A 98 -15.21 -5.23 -2.13
N LEU A 99 -15.10 -4.63 -3.31
CA LEU A 99 -13.82 -4.48 -4.00
C LEU A 99 -13.16 -3.16 -3.60
N VAL A 100 -11.95 -3.22 -3.04
CA VAL A 100 -11.22 -2.05 -2.54
C VAL A 100 -10.05 -1.74 -3.47
N PHE A 101 -10.03 -0.52 -4.00
CA PHE A 101 -8.94 0.01 -4.81
C PHE A 101 -8.02 0.92 -3.99
N SER A 102 -6.73 0.93 -4.32
CA SER A 102 -5.75 1.83 -3.70
C SER A 102 -4.58 2.10 -4.65
N LEU A 103 -3.92 3.25 -4.48
CA LEU A 103 -2.69 3.57 -5.20
C LEU A 103 -1.58 3.85 -4.19
N ARG A 104 -0.59 2.96 -4.05
CA ARG A 104 0.43 3.06 -2.99
C ARG A 104 1.80 3.57 -3.46
N ALA A 105 2.06 3.49 -4.77
CA ALA A 105 3.34 3.86 -5.35
C ALA A 105 3.14 4.39 -6.77
N THR A 106 3.98 5.34 -7.15
CA THR A 106 4.11 5.83 -8.53
C THR A 106 5.54 5.62 -9.01
N THR A 107 5.73 5.50 -10.32
CA THR A 107 7.03 5.33 -10.95
C THR A 107 7.28 6.45 -11.97
N SER A 108 8.50 6.97 -11.99
CA SER A 108 8.90 7.99 -12.97
C SER A 108 9.11 7.35 -14.33
N THR A 109 8.17 7.54 -15.26
CA THR A 109 8.36 7.23 -16.69
C THR A 109 7.40 8.02 -17.57
N GLY A 110 7.95 8.66 -18.62
CA GLY A 110 7.28 8.99 -19.89
C GLY A 110 5.91 9.67 -19.81
N ASN A 111 5.88 10.96 -19.49
CA ASN A 111 4.74 11.89 -19.51
C ASN A 111 3.40 11.28 -20.01
N PRO A 112 2.65 10.56 -19.15
CA PRO A 112 1.38 9.95 -19.53
C PRO A 112 0.18 10.90 -19.36
N SER A 113 0.43 12.16 -19.03
CA SER A 113 -0.61 13.16 -18.72
C SER A 113 -1.72 13.18 -19.78
N GLY A 114 -2.97 13.13 -19.33
CA GLY A 114 -4.17 13.14 -20.17
C GLY A 114 -4.49 11.81 -20.89
N LYS A 115 -3.66 10.77 -20.76
CA LYS A 115 -3.98 9.45 -21.35
C LYS A 115 -4.97 8.70 -20.48
N SER A 116 -5.98 8.08 -21.10
CA SER A 116 -6.85 7.13 -20.41
C SER A 116 -6.27 5.72 -20.48
N THR A 117 -6.42 4.97 -19.40
CA THR A 117 -5.99 3.58 -19.30
C THR A 117 -6.94 2.79 -18.41
N ALA A 118 -6.78 1.47 -18.40
CA ALA A 118 -7.64 0.57 -17.65
C ALA A 118 -6.85 -0.63 -17.11
N LEU A 119 -7.31 -1.14 -15.98
CA LEU A 119 -6.85 -2.37 -15.35
C LEU A 119 -8.02 -3.35 -15.30
N GLU A 120 -7.82 -4.55 -15.83
CA GLU A 120 -8.83 -5.61 -15.78
C GLU A 120 -8.95 -6.23 -14.38
N ILE A 121 -10.18 -6.56 -14.00
CA ILE A 121 -10.53 -7.21 -12.74
C ILE A 121 -10.91 -8.65 -13.08
N GLU A 122 -9.91 -9.51 -13.13
CA GLU A 122 -10.07 -10.91 -13.56
C GLU A 122 -10.39 -11.86 -12.40
N ASP A 123 -9.97 -11.50 -11.17
CA ASP A 123 -10.11 -12.38 -10.02
C ASP A 123 -11.59 -12.60 -9.65
N GLU A 124 -11.99 -13.87 -9.55
CA GLU A 124 -13.40 -14.20 -9.27
C GLU A 124 -13.87 -13.71 -7.89
N GLN A 125 -12.98 -13.70 -6.88
CA GLN A 125 -13.34 -13.19 -5.56
C GLN A 125 -13.57 -11.68 -5.63
N ALA A 126 -12.73 -10.96 -6.37
CA ALA A 126 -12.88 -9.53 -6.65
C ALA A 126 -14.18 -9.23 -7.41
N ILE A 127 -14.51 -10.00 -8.45
CA ILE A 127 -15.77 -9.84 -9.20
C ILE A 127 -16.98 -10.13 -8.29
N ARG A 128 -16.93 -11.18 -7.45
CA ARG A 128 -17.99 -11.47 -6.48
C ARG A 128 -18.16 -10.33 -5.48
N ALA A 129 -17.06 -9.81 -4.92
CA ALA A 129 -17.09 -8.71 -3.98
C ALA A 129 -17.63 -7.42 -4.63
N LEU A 130 -17.22 -7.12 -5.86
CA LEU A 130 -17.73 -6.01 -6.66
C LEU A 130 -19.25 -6.10 -6.86
N ARG A 131 -19.77 -7.28 -7.20
CA ARG A 131 -21.21 -7.50 -7.41
C ARG A 131 -22.04 -7.42 -6.13
N GLN A 132 -21.46 -7.81 -4.99
CA GLN A 132 -22.16 -7.87 -3.70
C GLN A 132 -22.14 -6.53 -2.95
N GLY A 133 -20.96 -5.92 -2.82
CA GLY A 133 -20.73 -4.73 -2.00
C GLY A 133 -20.31 -3.49 -2.77
N GLY A 134 -20.16 -3.59 -4.10
CA GLY A 134 -19.69 -2.50 -4.95
C GLY A 134 -18.18 -2.30 -4.91
N ALA A 135 -17.74 -1.17 -5.48
CA ALA A 135 -16.35 -0.75 -5.52
C ALA A 135 -16.13 0.50 -4.67
N VAL A 136 -15.01 0.54 -3.96
CA VAL A 136 -14.59 1.71 -3.19
C VAL A 136 -13.11 2.01 -3.42
N TRP A 137 -12.75 3.28 -3.32
CA TRP A 137 -11.37 3.73 -3.17
C TRP A 137 -11.02 3.86 -1.70
N TRP A 138 -9.84 3.39 -1.32
CA TRP A 138 -9.30 3.56 0.02
C TRP A 138 -8.51 4.86 0.11
N GLU A 139 -9.05 5.84 0.81
CA GLU A 139 -8.47 7.18 0.92
C GLU A 139 -7.35 7.25 1.96
N PRO A 140 -6.39 8.20 1.84
CA PRO A 140 -5.27 8.37 2.76
C PRO A 140 -5.67 8.51 4.24
N ASP A 141 -6.84 9.07 4.51
CA ASP A 141 -7.41 9.23 5.86
C ASP A 141 -8.01 7.93 6.43
N GLY A 142 -7.97 6.84 5.66
CA GLY A 142 -8.51 5.54 6.01
C GLY A 142 -9.99 5.35 5.64
N SER A 143 -10.66 6.38 5.13
CA SER A 143 -12.05 6.29 4.70
C SER A 143 -12.20 5.55 3.36
N TYR A 144 -13.44 5.17 3.04
CA TYR A 144 -13.79 4.53 1.79
C TYR A 144 -14.71 5.43 0.98
N VAL A 145 -14.29 5.78 -0.24
CA VAL A 145 -15.09 6.56 -1.19
C VAL A 145 -15.70 5.62 -2.22
N PRO A 146 -17.03 5.55 -2.37
CA PRO A 146 -17.66 4.72 -3.39
C PRO A 146 -17.24 5.14 -4.80
N LEU A 147 -16.84 4.16 -5.61
CA LEU A 147 -16.54 4.38 -7.03
C LEU A 147 -17.80 4.23 -7.87
N ARG A 148 -17.91 5.06 -8.89
CA ARG A 148 -18.99 4.97 -9.87
C ARG A 148 -18.80 3.73 -10.75
N VAL A 149 -19.86 2.97 -10.94
CA VAL A 149 -19.93 1.87 -11.90
C VAL A 149 -20.65 2.36 -13.17
N VAL A 150 -20.02 2.18 -14.33
CA VAL A 150 -20.51 2.67 -15.62
C VAL A 150 -20.61 1.50 -16.60
N PRO A 151 -21.79 1.25 -17.20
CA PRO A 151 -21.89 0.30 -18.31
C PRO A 151 -21.33 0.93 -19.59
N GLU A 152 -20.63 0.13 -20.40
CA GLU A 152 -20.09 0.50 -21.72
C GLU A 152 -20.48 -0.52 -22.80
#